data_AF-A0A2J6J0J2-F1
#
_entry.id   AF-A0A2J6J0J2-F1
#
_cell.length_a   1.000
_cell.length_b   1.000
_cell.length_c   1.000
_cell.angle_alpha   90.00
_cell.angle_beta   90.00
_cell.angle_gamma   90.00
#
_symmetry.space_group_name_H-M   'P 1'
#
loop_
_entity.id
_entity.type
_entity.pdbx_description
1 polymer ?
#
loop_
_entity_poly.entity_id
_entity_poly.type
_entity_poly.pdbx_seq_one_letter_code
_entity_poly.pdbx_strand_id
1 'polypeptide(L)'
;MNRHILILWPVATFCLLLFSSPAFSAVTDLFEMDGNGTTEVYDDAANIYCDEYPADPDCAGVAASSALADGYFVDPLNTQDDDIFGGAKDSLDITEWKWKFGKSNAKNDIEHAFAALYQHPGPGTDTGKYFLYFGMDKLDNSGDAALGFWFLVNKTEKEGDGTFSVGHGLGDVLIQADVTQGGDIDRIEVYTWGENGLLNDPVAPSQGLLHRAIAGTECNGGDPEACGYMNNGDPNDTNAGVDLTPWSFTFKGPGGPTTTDPGAHPVSTYFEAGLNLSALFPNGIPCLSSFVAETRQSQSETAELEDLLLAQFDTCSLDVDKEGPEYGKVGDDAEYTITITNDGALPLFKDTITDTVFDLNNADSDTCGAVLNPGDSCEIVYTYTIPADGDNPLENTVTATYTRGTSTAEGSASHEMVIINPMISLSKTADPTTLSQGESAEYTITLTNNSSVGTPTLVCTIEDAILGINHGPFNLTTGSSHTIMPKPTETFDYQTDTPFDWCTDAPEGAQDCTNTATATCSPMGFPNEVEDEDDATVRVIPGVVDLTVTKEGPGYSKTGDTVIYNVTIMNNADDAT
;
A
#
# COMPACT_ATOMS: atom_id res chain seq x y z
N MET A 1 60.68 47.02 -61.27
CA MET A 1 59.96 47.68 -60.17
C MET A 1 58.47 47.43 -60.36
N ASN A 2 57.88 46.65 -59.45
CA ASN A 2 56.54 46.78 -58.85
C ASN A 2 55.42 47.40 -59.74
N ARG A 3 54.25 46.78 -59.98
CA ARG A 3 53.41 45.97 -59.08
C ARG A 3 52.48 45.09 -59.92
N HIS A 4 52.37 43.80 -59.59
CA HIS A 4 51.19 43.00 -59.97
C HIS A 4 50.07 43.30 -58.97
N ILE A 5 48.95 43.79 -59.47
CA ILE A 5 47.71 43.99 -58.70
C ILE A 5 46.99 42.62 -58.72
N LEU A 6 46.98 41.93 -57.58
CA LEU A 6 46.04 40.84 -57.33
C LEU A 6 44.65 41.44 -57.15
N ILE A 7 43.73 41.14 -58.07
CA ILE A 7 42.30 41.38 -57.90
C ILE A 7 41.74 40.15 -57.19
N LEU A 8 41.54 40.26 -55.87
CA LEU A 8 40.77 39.30 -55.09
C LEU A 8 39.30 39.44 -55.48
N TRP A 9 38.74 38.38 -56.07
CA TRP A 9 37.29 38.20 -56.18
C TRP A 9 36.75 37.88 -54.78
N PRO A 10 35.67 38.51 -54.30
CA PRO A 10 35.00 38.01 -53.11
C PRO A 10 34.34 36.68 -53.49
N VAL A 11 34.84 35.59 -52.91
CA VAL A 11 34.10 34.34 -52.81
C VAL A 11 32.86 34.68 -51.98
N ALA A 12 31.73 34.83 -52.65
CA ALA A 12 30.44 34.85 -51.98
C ALA A 12 30.24 33.47 -51.35
N THR A 13 30.58 33.36 -50.06
CA THR A 13 30.16 32.23 -49.24
C THR A 13 28.64 32.24 -49.26
N PHE A 14 28.07 31.39 -50.10
CA PHE A 14 26.66 31.03 -50.06
C PHE A 14 26.46 30.34 -48.72
N CYS A 15 26.09 31.11 -47.71
CA CYS A 15 25.65 30.58 -46.43
C CYS A 15 24.36 29.83 -46.74
N LEU A 16 24.49 28.52 -46.91
CA LEU A 16 23.36 27.60 -46.95
C LEU A 16 22.69 27.77 -45.60
N LEU A 17 21.66 28.62 -45.55
CA LEU A 17 20.69 28.61 -44.47
C LEU A 17 20.09 27.21 -44.51
N LEU A 18 20.63 26.31 -43.68
CA LEU A 18 19.92 25.14 -43.23
C LEU A 18 18.68 25.70 -42.53
N PHE A 19 17.59 25.82 -43.29
CA PHE A 19 16.29 25.70 -42.68
C PHE A 19 16.31 24.32 -42.02
N SER A 20 16.47 24.28 -40.70
CA SER A 20 15.97 23.15 -39.95
C SER A 20 14.48 23.13 -40.25
N SER A 21 14.06 22.20 -41.10
CA SER A 21 12.67 21.78 -41.15
C SER A 21 12.20 21.58 -39.70
N PRO A 22 10.99 22.02 -39.30
CA PRO A 22 10.42 21.49 -38.07
C PRO A 22 10.51 19.97 -38.18
N ALA A 23 11.07 19.33 -37.15
CA ALA A 23 11.09 17.90 -37.07
C ALA A 23 9.63 17.39 -37.04
N PHE A 24 9.47 16.20 -37.61
CA PHE A 24 8.21 15.53 -37.84
C PHE A 24 7.65 14.99 -36.50
N SER A 25 6.34 14.81 -36.43
CA SER A 25 5.45 14.48 -35.31
C SER A 25 4.98 13.01 -35.32
N ALA A 26 5.83 12.03 -35.64
CA ALA A 26 5.32 10.78 -36.22
C ALA A 26 4.81 9.80 -35.17
N VAL A 27 3.53 9.45 -35.28
CA VAL A 27 2.87 8.34 -34.58
C VAL A 27 3.55 6.98 -34.87
N THR A 28 4.48 6.86 -35.80
CA THR A 28 5.12 5.57 -36.17
C THR A 28 6.54 5.37 -35.63
N ASP A 29 7.03 6.27 -34.76
CA ASP A 29 8.45 6.29 -34.35
C ASP A 29 8.71 5.63 -32.97
N LEU A 30 7.65 5.23 -32.25
CA LEU A 30 7.73 4.56 -30.95
C LEU A 30 7.13 3.15 -30.97
N PHE A 31 6.21 2.92 -31.90
CA PHE A 31 5.44 1.69 -32.04
C PHE A 31 5.33 1.32 -33.51
N GLU A 32 5.43 0.03 -33.82
CA GLU A 32 5.32 -0.49 -35.18
C GLU A 32 3.85 -0.51 -35.61
N MET A 33 3.58 0.14 -36.74
CA MET A 33 2.24 0.36 -37.27
C MET A 33 2.18 -0.23 -38.68
N ASP A 34 2.27 -1.56 -38.77
CA ASP A 34 2.45 -2.31 -40.01
C ASP A 34 1.45 -3.46 -40.23
N GLY A 35 0.52 -3.66 -39.30
CA GLY A 35 -0.57 -4.63 -39.37
C GLY A 35 -0.21 -6.05 -38.95
N ASN A 36 0.99 -6.27 -38.43
CA ASN A 36 1.29 -7.46 -37.63
C ASN A 36 1.47 -7.06 -36.17
N GLY A 37 1.57 -8.04 -35.28
CA GLY A 37 1.87 -7.80 -33.86
C GLY A 37 3.22 -8.41 -33.51
N THR A 38 4.22 -8.33 -34.37
CA THR A 38 5.56 -8.88 -34.17
C THR A 38 6.63 -7.81 -34.16
N THR A 39 7.34 -7.70 -33.04
CA THR A 39 8.38 -6.70 -32.82
C THR A 39 9.60 -6.87 -33.75
N GLU A 40 10.01 -5.79 -34.42
CA GLU A 40 11.28 -5.65 -35.13
C GLU A 40 12.23 -4.63 -34.47
N VAL A 41 11.99 -3.34 -34.68
CA VAL A 41 12.84 -2.19 -34.32
C VAL A 41 12.24 -1.37 -33.18
N TYR A 42 10.95 -1.07 -33.26
CA TYR A 42 10.20 -0.37 -32.22
C TYR A 42 9.33 -1.35 -31.45
N ASP A 43 8.69 -0.89 -30.38
CA ASP A 43 7.73 -1.74 -29.67
C ASP A 43 6.53 -2.02 -30.58
N ASP A 44 5.85 -3.12 -30.32
CA ASP A 44 4.66 -3.54 -31.04
C ASP A 44 3.69 -4.20 -30.04
N ALA A 45 2.53 -4.65 -30.49
CA ALA A 45 1.53 -5.32 -29.68
C ALA A 45 2.09 -6.58 -29.02
N ALA A 46 3.12 -7.20 -29.60
CA ALA A 46 3.89 -8.26 -28.95
C ALA A 46 4.51 -7.84 -27.63
N ASN A 47 5.11 -6.65 -27.54
CA ASN A 47 5.73 -6.18 -26.29
C ASN A 47 4.66 -6.04 -25.19
N ILE A 48 3.50 -5.47 -25.54
CA ILE A 48 2.37 -5.28 -24.62
C ILE A 48 1.81 -6.64 -24.16
N TYR A 49 1.59 -7.57 -25.11
CA TYR A 49 1.15 -8.93 -24.78
C TYR A 49 2.13 -9.63 -23.84
N CYS A 50 3.43 -9.47 -24.08
CA CYS A 50 4.47 -10.18 -23.34
C CYS A 50 4.78 -9.60 -21.96
N ASP A 51 4.41 -8.35 -21.68
CA ASP A 51 4.43 -7.81 -20.32
C ASP A 51 3.32 -8.41 -19.45
N GLU A 52 2.14 -8.69 -20.03
CA GLU A 52 1.03 -9.37 -19.34
C GLU A 52 1.25 -10.89 -19.25
N TYR A 53 1.78 -11.51 -20.31
CA TYR A 53 2.00 -12.96 -20.41
C TYR A 53 3.48 -13.36 -20.60
N PRO A 54 4.39 -12.97 -19.67
CA PRO A 54 5.83 -13.19 -19.84
C PRO A 54 6.26 -14.67 -19.81
N ALA A 55 5.36 -15.56 -19.42
CA ALA A 55 5.58 -17.01 -19.39
C ALA A 55 5.20 -17.72 -20.70
N ASP A 56 4.57 -17.04 -21.65
CA ASP A 56 4.23 -17.59 -22.95
C ASP A 56 5.52 -17.93 -23.73
N PRO A 57 5.66 -19.15 -24.30
CA PRO A 57 6.79 -19.49 -25.17
C PRO A 57 7.04 -18.51 -26.32
N ASP A 58 5.99 -17.89 -26.87
CA ASP A 58 6.11 -16.94 -27.98
C ASP A 58 6.61 -15.56 -27.53
N CYS A 59 6.66 -15.31 -26.22
CA CYS A 59 7.30 -14.15 -25.61
C CYS A 59 8.80 -14.33 -25.35
N ALA A 60 9.37 -15.49 -25.69
CA ALA A 60 10.77 -15.76 -25.44
C ALA A 60 11.70 -14.85 -26.27
N GLY A 61 12.29 -13.86 -25.61
CA GLY A 61 13.24 -12.93 -26.22
C GLY A 61 12.62 -11.61 -26.69
N VAL A 62 11.32 -11.42 -26.50
CA VAL A 62 10.64 -10.13 -26.61
C VAL A 62 11.06 -9.27 -25.41
N ALA A 63 11.42 -8.01 -25.65
CA ALA A 63 11.78 -7.08 -24.58
C ALA A 63 10.51 -6.54 -23.93
N ALA A 64 10.61 -6.16 -22.65
CA ALA A 64 9.52 -5.43 -22.00
C ALA A 64 9.22 -4.13 -22.76
N SER A 65 7.95 -3.78 -22.82
CA SER A 65 7.46 -2.54 -23.41
C SER A 65 8.16 -1.33 -22.81
N SER A 66 8.43 -0.32 -23.63
CA SER A 66 8.87 1.00 -23.18
C SER A 66 7.70 1.93 -22.87
N ALA A 67 6.46 1.43 -22.92
CA ALA A 67 5.28 2.16 -22.51
C ALA A 67 5.38 2.61 -21.04
N LEU A 68 4.77 3.76 -20.76
CA LEU A 68 4.59 4.27 -19.40
C LEU A 68 3.43 3.56 -18.69
N ALA A 69 2.43 3.13 -19.45
CA ALA A 69 1.34 2.25 -19.04
C ALA A 69 0.89 1.47 -20.27
N ASP A 70 0.59 0.19 -20.10
CA ASP A 70 0.01 -0.64 -21.13
C ASP A 70 -0.93 -1.69 -20.54
N GLY A 71 -1.64 -2.38 -21.43
CA GLY A 71 -2.52 -3.47 -21.07
C GLY A 71 -2.94 -4.25 -22.29
N TYR A 72 -2.99 -5.57 -22.14
CA TYR A 72 -3.55 -6.52 -23.08
C TYR A 72 -4.78 -7.17 -22.46
N PHE A 73 -5.87 -7.25 -23.22
CA PHE A 73 -7.16 -7.63 -22.71
C PHE A 73 -7.79 -8.69 -23.61
N VAL A 74 -8.43 -9.68 -22.98
CA VAL A 74 -9.10 -10.80 -23.66
C VAL A 74 -10.60 -10.68 -23.41
N ASP A 75 -11.38 -10.81 -24.49
CA ASP A 75 -12.83 -10.73 -24.47
C ASP A 75 -13.50 -12.10 -24.70
N PRO A 76 -14.66 -12.40 -24.07
CA PRO A 76 -15.37 -13.66 -24.27
C PRO A 76 -15.94 -13.83 -25.69
N LEU A 77 -15.18 -14.47 -26.58
CA LEU A 77 -15.59 -14.62 -27.96
C LEU A 77 -16.73 -15.63 -28.22
N ASN A 78 -17.70 -15.25 -29.06
CA ASN A 78 -18.69 -16.13 -29.69
C ASN A 78 -19.55 -16.95 -28.68
N THR A 79 -19.71 -16.46 -27.46
CA THR A 79 -20.49 -17.07 -26.37
C THR A 79 -21.71 -16.23 -25.97
N GLN A 80 -22.63 -16.80 -25.17
CA GLN A 80 -23.80 -16.08 -24.62
C GLN A 80 -23.53 -15.48 -23.24
N ASP A 81 -22.39 -15.83 -22.64
CA ASP A 81 -21.93 -15.35 -21.34
C ASP A 81 -21.05 -14.09 -21.48
N ASP A 82 -20.94 -13.59 -22.71
CA ASP A 82 -20.21 -12.40 -23.10
C ASP A 82 -21.00 -11.14 -22.76
N ASP A 83 -20.31 -10.07 -22.38
CA ASP A 83 -20.94 -8.80 -22.07
C ASP A 83 -20.95 -7.87 -23.28
N ILE A 84 -22.14 -7.51 -23.70
CA ILE A 84 -22.37 -6.71 -24.88
C ILE A 84 -23.18 -5.47 -24.52
N PHE A 85 -23.18 -4.47 -25.40
CA PHE A 85 -24.01 -3.30 -25.23
C PHE A 85 -25.52 -3.61 -25.31
N GLY A 86 -26.28 -2.86 -24.53
CA GLY A 86 -27.72 -2.97 -24.32
C GLY A 86 -28.51 -1.80 -24.88
N GLY A 87 -28.14 -1.28 -26.06
CA GLY A 87 -28.76 -0.08 -26.65
C GLY A 87 -28.00 1.22 -26.37
N ALA A 88 -26.68 1.13 -26.19
CA ALA A 88 -25.77 2.27 -26.05
C ALA A 88 -25.38 2.87 -27.41
N LYS A 89 -24.83 4.09 -27.39
CA LYS A 89 -24.37 4.85 -28.56
C LYS A 89 -23.25 5.79 -28.13
N ASP A 90 -22.23 5.99 -28.97
CA ASP A 90 -21.12 6.91 -28.67
C ASP A 90 -21.57 8.36 -28.45
N SER A 91 -22.65 8.76 -29.10
CA SER A 91 -23.24 10.10 -28.95
C SER A 91 -23.99 10.32 -27.62
N LEU A 92 -24.25 9.27 -26.84
CA LEU A 92 -24.92 9.34 -25.54
C LEU A 92 -23.91 9.37 -24.40
N ASP A 93 -24.29 9.98 -23.28
CA ASP A 93 -23.51 9.90 -22.05
C ASP A 93 -23.49 8.45 -21.52
N ILE A 94 -22.38 8.02 -20.89
CA ILE A 94 -22.25 6.67 -20.31
C ILE A 94 -23.37 6.36 -19.30
N THR A 95 -23.92 7.37 -18.60
CA THR A 95 -25.08 7.18 -17.71
C THR A 95 -26.33 6.64 -18.43
N GLU A 96 -26.44 6.88 -19.74
CA GLU A 96 -27.50 6.34 -20.60
C GLU A 96 -27.12 5.00 -21.23
N TRP A 97 -25.84 4.61 -21.22
CA TRP A 97 -25.40 3.32 -21.70
C TRP A 97 -25.95 2.19 -20.83
N LYS A 98 -26.12 1.03 -21.45
CA LYS A 98 -26.52 -0.21 -20.80
C LYS A 98 -25.65 -1.34 -21.33
N TRP A 99 -25.45 -2.37 -20.52
CA TRP A 99 -24.81 -3.61 -20.91
C TRP A 99 -25.69 -4.80 -20.52
N LYS A 100 -25.46 -5.96 -21.14
CA LYS A 100 -26.17 -7.21 -20.88
C LYS A 100 -25.29 -8.40 -21.27
N PHE A 101 -25.58 -9.57 -20.72
CA PHE A 101 -25.05 -10.80 -21.30
C PHE A 101 -25.71 -11.09 -22.65
N GLY A 102 -24.90 -11.41 -23.63
CA GLY A 102 -25.34 -11.64 -24.98
C GLY A 102 -24.26 -12.34 -25.79
N LYS A 103 -24.49 -12.36 -27.10
CA LYS A 103 -23.53 -12.84 -28.06
C LYS A 103 -23.46 -11.83 -29.18
N SER A 104 -22.29 -11.27 -29.40
CA SER A 104 -22.05 -10.36 -30.50
C SER A 104 -22.15 -11.08 -31.85
N ASN A 105 -22.44 -10.31 -32.89
CA ASN A 105 -22.44 -10.84 -34.25
C ASN A 105 -20.97 -11.03 -34.68
N ALA A 106 -20.66 -12.13 -35.38
CA ALA A 106 -19.26 -12.56 -35.56
C ALA A 106 -18.31 -11.52 -36.18
N LYS A 107 -18.80 -10.60 -37.01
CA LYS A 107 -17.96 -9.55 -37.63
C LYS A 107 -17.65 -8.37 -36.69
N ASN A 108 -18.30 -8.36 -35.53
CA ASN A 108 -18.23 -7.34 -34.50
C ASN A 108 -17.79 -7.94 -33.15
N ASP A 109 -17.55 -9.25 -33.10
CA ASP A 109 -17.19 -10.05 -31.92
C ASP A 109 -15.66 -9.92 -31.73
N ILE A 110 -15.25 -9.15 -30.72
CA ILE A 110 -13.87 -8.84 -30.33
C ILE A 110 -13.30 -10.06 -29.61
N GLU A 111 -12.04 -10.44 -29.87
CA GLU A 111 -11.37 -11.48 -29.07
C GLU A 111 -10.30 -10.87 -28.17
N HIS A 112 -9.54 -9.92 -28.70
CA HIS A 112 -8.52 -9.22 -27.94
C HIS A 112 -8.49 -7.73 -28.25
N ALA A 113 -8.05 -6.95 -27.27
CA ALA A 113 -7.69 -5.56 -27.46
C ALA A 113 -6.46 -5.21 -26.63
N PHE A 114 -5.74 -4.17 -27.05
CA PHE A 114 -4.62 -3.64 -26.30
C PHE A 114 -4.63 -2.12 -26.30
N ALA A 115 -3.97 -1.54 -25.31
CA ALA A 115 -3.71 -0.12 -25.24
C ALA A 115 -2.37 0.15 -24.55
N ALA A 116 -1.67 1.18 -24.97
CA ALA A 116 -0.41 1.60 -24.39
C ALA A 116 -0.18 3.10 -24.54
N LEU A 117 0.39 3.72 -23.51
CA LEU A 117 0.75 5.12 -23.44
C LEU A 117 2.27 5.25 -23.44
N TYR A 118 2.80 5.95 -24.43
CA TYR A 118 4.22 6.22 -24.56
C TYR A 118 4.51 7.70 -24.40
N GLN A 119 5.75 8.01 -24.03
CA GLN A 119 6.29 9.36 -24.12
C GLN A 119 7.50 9.36 -25.05
N HIS A 120 7.49 10.23 -26.06
CA HIS A 120 8.56 10.26 -27.04
C HIS A 120 9.89 10.68 -26.38
N PRO A 121 10.94 9.84 -26.45
CA PRO A 121 12.21 10.09 -25.78
C PRO A 121 13.09 11.06 -26.58
N GLY A 122 14.19 11.52 -25.94
CA GLY A 122 15.28 12.22 -26.64
C GLY A 122 14.92 13.63 -27.18
N PRO A 123 15.84 14.30 -27.89
CA PRO A 123 15.64 15.66 -28.42
C PRO A 123 14.96 15.68 -29.81
N GLY A 124 13.94 16.52 -29.98
CA GLY A 124 13.12 16.63 -31.18
C GLY A 124 11.92 17.57 -30.96
N THR A 125 11.05 17.66 -31.96
CA THR A 125 9.76 18.39 -31.85
C THR A 125 8.73 17.65 -31.01
N ASP A 126 8.90 16.35 -30.87
CA ASP A 126 8.00 15.49 -30.09
C ASP A 126 8.51 15.16 -28.70
N THR A 127 9.70 15.60 -28.33
CA THR A 127 10.27 15.36 -27.00
C THR A 127 9.26 15.63 -25.90
N GLY A 128 8.96 14.60 -25.11
CA GLY A 128 8.06 14.71 -23.97
C GLY A 128 6.56 14.72 -24.32
N LYS A 129 6.19 14.68 -25.60
CA LYS A 129 4.81 14.43 -26.03
C LYS A 129 4.42 12.98 -25.73
N TYR A 130 3.14 12.81 -25.48
CA TYR A 130 2.49 11.55 -25.17
C TYR A 130 1.71 11.01 -26.36
N PHE A 131 1.85 9.72 -26.61
CA PHE A 131 1.22 8.98 -27.70
C PHE A 131 0.48 7.77 -27.14
N LEU A 132 -0.74 7.55 -27.62
CA LEU A 132 -1.48 6.31 -27.38
C LEU A 132 -1.31 5.39 -28.59
N TYR A 133 -1.12 4.11 -28.32
CA TYR A 133 -1.21 3.02 -29.27
C TYR A 133 -2.22 2.02 -28.77
N PHE A 134 -3.05 1.51 -29.67
CA PHE A 134 -4.15 0.63 -29.29
C PHE A 134 -4.62 -0.16 -30.49
N GLY A 135 -5.26 -1.28 -30.23
CA GLY A 135 -5.75 -2.13 -31.29
C GLY A 135 -6.74 -3.15 -30.78
N MET A 136 -7.36 -3.86 -31.71
CA MET A 136 -8.21 -4.99 -31.43
C MET A 136 -8.18 -5.98 -32.59
N ASP A 137 -8.48 -7.23 -32.30
CA ASP A 137 -8.84 -8.22 -33.30
C ASP A 137 -10.33 -8.57 -33.22
N LYS A 138 -10.86 -9.09 -34.33
CA LYS A 138 -12.27 -9.47 -34.46
C LYS A 138 -12.45 -10.75 -35.23
N LEU A 139 -13.36 -11.60 -34.77
CA LEU A 139 -13.55 -12.99 -35.20
C LEU A 139 -13.78 -13.20 -36.71
N ASP A 140 -14.44 -12.27 -37.40
CA ASP A 140 -14.83 -12.44 -38.81
C ASP A 140 -14.51 -11.20 -39.66
N ASN A 141 -14.00 -11.42 -40.88
CA ASN A 141 -13.59 -10.38 -41.83
C ASN A 141 -14.69 -9.94 -42.82
N SER A 142 -15.94 -10.31 -42.59
CA SER A 142 -17.03 -10.04 -43.52
C SER A 142 -17.75 -8.71 -43.28
N GLY A 143 -17.94 -7.99 -44.39
CA GLY A 143 -18.69 -6.74 -44.42
C GLY A 143 -17.92 -5.56 -43.83
N ASP A 144 -18.59 -4.42 -43.74
CA ASP A 144 -18.03 -3.23 -43.13
C ASP A 144 -18.03 -3.37 -41.60
N ALA A 145 -16.98 -2.85 -40.97
CA ALA A 145 -16.81 -2.78 -39.52
C ALA A 145 -16.64 -1.32 -39.09
N ALA A 146 -17.19 -1.00 -37.93
CA ALA A 146 -16.99 0.28 -37.25
C ALA A 146 -16.43 -0.06 -35.87
N LEU A 147 -15.17 0.30 -35.66
CA LEU A 147 -14.38 0.02 -34.48
C LEU A 147 -14.23 1.32 -33.69
N GLY A 148 -14.36 1.24 -32.37
CA GLY A 148 -14.16 2.39 -31.50
C GLY A 148 -13.31 2.06 -30.30
N PHE A 149 -12.59 3.08 -29.85
CA PHE A 149 -11.68 3.01 -28.72
C PHE A 149 -11.91 4.23 -27.84
N TRP A 150 -12.51 4.00 -26.67
CA TRP A 150 -12.65 5.03 -25.66
C TRP A 150 -11.50 4.98 -24.66
N PHE A 151 -10.94 6.16 -24.38
CA PHE A 151 -10.06 6.41 -23.25
C PHE A 151 -10.77 7.38 -22.31
N LEU A 152 -11.19 6.86 -21.16
CA LEU A 152 -12.06 7.55 -20.22
C LEU A 152 -11.25 8.09 -19.05
N VAL A 153 -11.50 9.35 -18.66
CA VAL A 153 -10.84 9.99 -17.51
C VAL A 153 -11.41 9.53 -16.18
N ASN A 154 -12.64 9.01 -16.20
CA ASN A 154 -13.28 8.44 -15.02
C ASN A 154 -13.11 6.93 -15.00
N LYS A 155 -12.87 6.39 -13.81
CA LYS A 155 -12.87 4.94 -13.56
C LYS A 155 -14.28 4.37 -13.77
N THR A 156 -14.47 3.75 -14.93
CA THR A 156 -15.76 3.21 -15.36
C THR A 156 -15.83 1.72 -15.05
N GLU A 157 -16.91 1.31 -14.40
CA GLU A 157 -17.15 -0.08 -14.00
C GLU A 157 -18.56 -0.50 -14.42
N LYS A 158 -18.72 -1.80 -14.75
CA LYS A 158 -20.02 -2.42 -15.04
C LYS A 158 -20.76 -2.66 -13.72
N GLU A 159 -21.97 -2.11 -13.60
CA GLU A 159 -22.84 -2.32 -12.45
C GLU A 159 -23.75 -3.54 -12.65
N GLY A 160 -24.05 -4.25 -11.55
CA GLY A 160 -24.84 -5.49 -11.59
C GLY A 160 -26.30 -5.33 -12.08
N ASP A 161 -26.78 -4.10 -12.25
CA ASP A 161 -28.10 -3.77 -12.79
C ASP A 161 -28.10 -3.49 -14.31
N GLY A 162 -26.96 -3.70 -14.98
CA GLY A 162 -26.80 -3.45 -16.41
C GLY A 162 -26.46 -2.00 -16.75
N THR A 163 -26.05 -1.19 -15.77
CA THR A 163 -25.58 0.19 -15.96
C THR A 163 -24.07 0.32 -15.75
N PHE A 164 -23.55 1.55 -15.77
CA PHE A 164 -22.14 1.87 -15.55
C PHE A 164 -22.00 2.84 -14.38
N SER A 165 -20.88 2.77 -13.67
CA SER A 165 -20.63 3.49 -12.40
C SER A 165 -20.61 5.02 -12.53
N VAL A 166 -20.26 5.55 -13.70
CA VAL A 166 -19.97 6.98 -13.90
C VAL A 166 -20.26 7.41 -15.35
N GLY A 167 -20.57 8.70 -15.53
CA GLY A 167 -20.77 9.32 -16.84
C GLY A 167 -19.47 9.74 -17.52
N HIS A 168 -19.58 10.29 -18.72
CA HIS A 168 -18.41 10.84 -19.42
C HIS A 168 -17.82 12.03 -18.65
N GLY A 169 -16.50 12.14 -18.66
CA GLY A 169 -15.74 13.27 -18.16
C GLY A 169 -15.25 14.19 -19.28
N LEU A 170 -15.01 15.46 -18.97
CA LEU A 170 -14.26 16.32 -19.90
C LEU A 170 -12.84 15.78 -20.03
N GLY A 171 -12.43 15.47 -21.25
CA GLY A 171 -11.14 14.82 -21.54
C GLY A 171 -11.27 13.37 -21.98
N ASP A 172 -12.47 12.78 -21.94
CA ASP A 172 -12.70 11.49 -22.58
C ASP A 172 -12.44 11.61 -24.09
N VAL A 173 -11.77 10.61 -24.64
CA VAL A 173 -11.39 10.53 -26.05
C VAL A 173 -12.02 9.29 -26.66
N LEU A 174 -12.66 9.45 -27.83
CA LEU A 174 -13.05 8.33 -28.69
C LEU A 174 -12.24 8.39 -29.97
N ILE A 175 -11.62 7.28 -30.35
CA ILE A 175 -11.09 7.08 -31.69
C ILE A 175 -12.01 6.13 -32.43
N GLN A 176 -12.53 6.60 -33.56
CA GLN A 176 -13.38 5.83 -34.47
C GLN A 176 -12.55 5.42 -35.68
N ALA A 177 -12.56 4.12 -36.02
CA ALA A 177 -12.04 3.59 -37.26
C ALA A 177 -13.13 2.83 -38.02
N ASP A 178 -13.41 3.25 -39.25
CA ASP A 178 -14.34 2.56 -40.12
C ASP A 178 -13.59 1.84 -41.23
N VAL A 179 -13.89 0.55 -41.36
CA VAL A 179 -13.22 -0.35 -42.30
C VAL A 179 -14.26 -0.89 -43.25
N THR A 180 -13.97 -0.81 -44.54
CA THR A 180 -14.87 -1.28 -45.59
C THR A 180 -14.61 -2.72 -45.96
N GLN A 181 -15.58 -3.32 -46.64
CA GLN A 181 -15.46 -4.67 -47.18
C GLN A 181 -14.22 -4.83 -48.08
N GLY A 182 -13.21 -5.53 -47.56
CA GLY A 182 -11.91 -5.74 -48.22
C GLY A 182 -10.70 -5.32 -47.37
N GLY A 183 -10.93 -4.67 -46.22
CA GLY A 183 -9.87 -4.29 -45.28
C GLY A 183 -9.40 -2.85 -45.41
N ASP A 184 -9.90 -2.10 -46.39
CA ASP A 184 -9.53 -0.71 -46.58
C ASP A 184 -10.13 0.16 -45.45
N ILE A 185 -9.28 0.96 -44.81
CA ILE A 185 -9.69 1.98 -43.84
C ILE A 185 -10.32 3.15 -44.61
N ASP A 186 -11.62 3.35 -44.44
CA ASP A 186 -12.36 4.45 -45.08
C ASP A 186 -12.24 5.74 -44.26
N ARG A 187 -12.18 5.60 -42.93
CA ARG A 187 -12.17 6.75 -42.02
C ARG A 187 -11.48 6.44 -40.70
N ILE A 188 -10.68 7.40 -40.23
CA ILE A 188 -10.23 7.49 -38.84
C ILE A 188 -10.55 8.89 -38.33
N GLU A 189 -11.31 8.97 -37.24
CA GLU A 189 -11.68 10.24 -36.62
C GLU A 189 -11.53 10.15 -35.11
N VAL A 190 -11.03 11.23 -34.52
CA VAL A 190 -10.85 11.34 -33.09
C VAL A 190 -11.80 12.38 -32.55
N TYR A 191 -12.44 12.04 -31.45
CA TYR A 191 -13.48 12.81 -30.80
C TYR A 191 -13.11 13.06 -29.35
N THR A 192 -13.63 14.15 -28.79
CA THR A 192 -13.59 14.41 -27.36
C THR A 192 -14.99 14.58 -26.81
N TRP A 193 -15.18 14.20 -25.55
CA TRP A 193 -16.37 14.60 -24.81
C TRP A 193 -16.21 16.05 -24.32
N GLY A 194 -16.97 16.94 -24.94
CA GLY A 194 -16.86 18.39 -24.79
C GLY A 194 -15.95 19.04 -25.84
N GLU A 195 -16.04 20.37 -25.93
CA GLU A 195 -15.17 21.18 -26.80
C GLU A 195 -13.74 21.23 -26.24
N ASN A 196 -12.73 21.06 -27.10
CA ASN A 196 -11.32 21.10 -26.74
C ASN A 196 -10.52 22.18 -27.50
N GLY A 197 -11.21 23.00 -28.30
CA GLY A 197 -10.58 24.09 -29.07
C GLY A 197 -9.97 23.68 -30.41
N LEU A 198 -10.17 22.42 -30.84
CA LEU A 198 -9.76 21.93 -32.17
C LEU A 198 -10.92 22.07 -33.18
N LEU A 199 -11.20 21.03 -33.98
CA LEU A 199 -12.29 21.07 -34.97
C LEU A 199 -13.64 21.41 -34.32
N ASN A 200 -13.93 20.84 -33.14
CA ASN A 200 -15.15 21.04 -32.35
C ASN A 200 -16.44 20.89 -33.18
N ASP A 201 -16.50 19.90 -34.08
CA ASP A 201 -17.72 19.63 -34.85
C ASP A 201 -18.66 18.72 -34.02
N PRO A 202 -19.82 19.22 -33.55
CA PRO A 202 -20.68 18.45 -32.65
C PRO A 202 -21.35 17.28 -33.37
N VAL A 203 -21.31 16.11 -32.75
CA VAL A 203 -22.03 14.92 -33.18
C VAL A 203 -23.34 14.82 -32.42
N ALA A 204 -24.45 14.81 -33.17
CA ALA A 204 -25.80 14.70 -32.62
C ALA A 204 -26.03 15.51 -31.32
N PRO A 205 -25.86 16.84 -31.32
CA PRO A 205 -25.85 17.67 -30.10
C PRO A 205 -27.13 17.64 -29.24
N SER A 206 -28.17 16.92 -29.66
CA SER A 206 -29.33 16.59 -28.82
C SER A 206 -29.15 15.36 -27.92
N GLN A 207 -28.08 14.58 -28.10
CA GLN A 207 -27.82 13.31 -27.42
C GLN A 207 -26.68 13.42 -26.38
N GLY A 208 -25.68 14.25 -26.65
CA GLY A 208 -24.52 14.35 -25.77
C GLY A 208 -23.55 15.43 -26.23
N LEU A 209 -22.32 15.35 -25.71
CA LEU A 209 -21.26 16.33 -25.94
C LEU A 209 -20.11 15.78 -26.78
N LEU A 210 -20.36 14.76 -27.60
CA LEU A 210 -19.34 14.23 -28.49
C LEU A 210 -19.01 15.25 -29.59
N HIS A 211 -17.74 15.65 -29.70
CA HIS A 211 -17.27 16.59 -30.73
C HIS A 211 -16.07 16.00 -31.46
N ARG A 212 -16.08 16.07 -32.79
CA ARG A 212 -14.91 15.69 -33.58
C ARG A 212 -13.78 16.69 -33.34
N ALA A 213 -12.59 16.18 -33.07
CA ALA A 213 -11.41 16.92 -32.69
C ALA A 213 -10.30 16.86 -33.74
N ILE A 214 -9.98 15.65 -34.26
CA ILE A 214 -8.91 15.42 -35.24
C ILE A 214 -9.44 14.48 -36.34
N ALA A 215 -9.05 14.75 -37.59
CA ALA A 215 -9.22 13.83 -38.70
C ALA A 215 -7.91 13.06 -38.91
N GLY A 216 -7.97 11.73 -38.83
CA GLY A 216 -6.84 10.83 -39.05
C GLY A 216 -6.79 10.29 -40.48
N THR A 217 -5.80 9.45 -40.73
CA THR A 217 -5.61 8.77 -42.02
C THR A 217 -5.07 7.36 -41.79
N GLU A 218 -5.01 6.53 -42.83
CA GLU A 218 -4.24 5.29 -42.78
C GLU A 218 -2.74 5.58 -42.57
N CYS A 219 -2.02 4.69 -41.88
CA CYS A 219 -0.58 4.84 -41.57
C CYS A 219 0.33 4.57 -42.80
N ASN A 220 0.05 5.18 -43.96
CA ASN A 220 0.71 4.90 -45.25
C ASN A 220 1.86 5.87 -45.60
N GLY A 221 2.64 6.28 -44.59
CA GLY A 221 3.71 7.26 -44.73
C GLY A 221 3.20 8.70 -44.68
N GLY A 222 3.73 9.47 -43.75
CA GLY A 222 3.22 10.80 -43.40
C GLY A 222 3.48 11.07 -41.93
N ASP A 223 2.83 12.10 -41.42
CA ASP A 223 3.02 12.56 -40.06
C ASP A 223 1.69 13.01 -39.42
N PRO A 224 0.68 12.12 -39.38
CA PRO A 224 -0.64 12.48 -38.88
C PRO A 224 -0.67 12.47 -37.36
N GLU A 225 -1.53 13.29 -36.76
CA GLU A 225 -1.77 13.26 -35.31
C GLU A 225 -2.56 12.02 -34.88
N ALA A 226 -3.22 11.34 -35.82
CA ALA A 226 -3.89 10.07 -35.60
C ALA A 226 -3.82 9.22 -36.89
N CYS A 227 -3.45 7.95 -36.76
CA CYS A 227 -3.53 7.01 -37.86
C CYS A 227 -3.88 5.60 -37.39
N GLY A 228 -4.21 4.74 -38.33
CA GLY A 228 -4.47 3.33 -38.09
C GLY A 228 -4.11 2.49 -39.29
N TYR A 229 -3.97 1.20 -39.02
CA TYR A 229 -3.60 0.18 -39.98
C TYR A 229 -4.47 -1.05 -39.75
N MET A 230 -5.02 -1.57 -40.83
CA MET A 230 -5.78 -2.82 -40.82
C MET A 230 -4.92 -3.85 -41.54
N ASN A 231 -4.76 -5.01 -40.92
CA ASN A 231 -3.91 -6.06 -41.44
C ASN A 231 -4.34 -6.46 -42.87
N ASN A 232 -3.38 -6.47 -43.79
CA ASN A 232 -3.62 -6.66 -45.22
C ASN A 232 -2.85 -7.86 -45.80
N GLY A 233 -2.20 -8.64 -44.93
CA GLY A 233 -1.45 -9.84 -45.21
C GLY A 233 -0.01 -9.52 -45.60
N ASP A 234 0.95 -10.20 -44.96
CA ASP A 234 2.38 -9.98 -45.20
C ASP A 234 2.72 -10.26 -46.68
N PRO A 235 3.17 -9.25 -47.44
CA PRO A 235 3.56 -9.44 -48.84
C PRO A 235 4.79 -10.36 -49.00
N ASN A 236 5.54 -10.61 -47.92
CA ASN A 236 6.71 -11.47 -47.87
C ASN A 236 6.41 -12.88 -47.32
N ASP A 237 5.26 -13.11 -46.68
CA ASP A 237 4.88 -14.44 -46.22
C ASP A 237 4.31 -15.29 -47.38
N THR A 238 4.81 -16.52 -47.45
CA THR A 238 4.32 -17.57 -48.36
C THR A 238 2.99 -18.17 -47.91
N ASN A 239 2.54 -17.92 -46.67
CA ASN A 239 1.21 -18.22 -46.18
C ASN A 239 0.24 -17.14 -46.66
N ALA A 240 -0.29 -17.31 -47.86
CA ALA A 240 -1.10 -16.30 -48.55
C ALA A 240 -2.17 -15.62 -47.67
N GLY A 241 -1.96 -14.34 -47.34
CA GLY A 241 -3.00 -13.43 -46.84
C GLY A 241 -3.26 -13.46 -45.33
N VAL A 242 -2.22 -13.64 -44.50
CA VAL A 242 -2.30 -13.49 -43.04
C VAL A 242 -1.15 -12.61 -42.53
N ASP A 243 -1.34 -12.01 -41.36
CA ASP A 243 -0.30 -11.38 -40.54
C ASP A 243 -0.19 -12.14 -39.20
N LEU A 244 0.93 -12.02 -38.49
CA LEU A 244 1.22 -12.81 -37.28
C LEU A 244 1.19 -11.97 -36.01
N THR A 245 0.84 -12.62 -34.91
CA THR A 245 0.90 -12.11 -33.53
C THR A 245 1.42 -13.22 -32.61
N PRO A 246 1.89 -12.91 -31.39
CA PRO A 246 2.33 -13.93 -30.43
C PRO A 246 1.18 -14.63 -29.71
N TRP A 247 -0.01 -14.04 -29.67
CA TRP A 247 -1.21 -14.69 -29.11
C TRP A 247 -1.97 -15.50 -30.15
N SER A 248 -2.75 -16.46 -29.68
CA SER A 248 -3.61 -17.27 -30.55
C SER A 248 -4.88 -16.51 -30.95
N PHE A 249 -5.36 -16.73 -32.17
CA PHE A 249 -6.57 -16.11 -32.70
C PHE A 249 -7.58 -17.11 -33.27
N THR A 250 -8.86 -16.88 -32.97
CA THR A 250 -9.96 -17.67 -33.47
C THR A 250 -10.60 -16.99 -34.67
N PHE A 251 -10.44 -17.58 -35.86
CA PHE A 251 -11.07 -17.07 -37.08
C PHE A 251 -12.35 -17.79 -37.48
N LYS A 252 -13.33 -17.01 -37.92
CA LYS A 252 -14.53 -17.47 -38.63
C LYS A 252 -14.76 -16.60 -39.85
N GLY A 253 -14.81 -17.19 -41.04
CA GLY A 253 -15.08 -16.43 -42.25
C GLY A 253 -14.60 -17.11 -43.53
N PRO A 254 -14.82 -16.50 -44.70
CA PRO A 254 -14.21 -16.95 -45.94
C PRO A 254 -12.70 -16.67 -45.95
N GLY A 255 -11.92 -17.56 -46.56
CA GLY A 255 -10.48 -17.31 -46.75
C GLY A 255 -9.65 -17.39 -45.46
N GLY A 256 -10.02 -18.30 -44.54
CA GLY A 256 -9.26 -18.52 -43.31
C GLY A 256 -7.81 -18.94 -43.56
N PRO A 257 -6.98 -18.91 -42.50
CA PRO A 257 -5.55 -19.06 -42.62
C PRO A 257 -5.19 -20.41 -43.23
N THR A 258 -4.28 -20.43 -44.20
CA THR A 258 -3.76 -21.69 -44.77
C THR A 258 -2.63 -22.30 -43.94
N THR A 259 -2.12 -21.54 -42.98
CA THR A 259 -1.12 -21.95 -42.00
C THR A 259 -1.78 -22.64 -40.80
N THR A 260 -1.00 -23.40 -40.03
CA THR A 260 -1.41 -23.97 -38.74
C THR A 260 -0.90 -23.15 -37.56
N ASP A 261 -0.27 -22.01 -37.83
CA ASP A 261 0.18 -21.08 -36.81
C ASP A 261 -1.05 -20.50 -36.08
N PRO A 262 -1.14 -20.66 -34.74
CA PRO A 262 -2.27 -20.15 -33.99
C PRO A 262 -2.34 -18.62 -33.95
N GLY A 263 -1.23 -17.91 -34.18
CA GLY A 263 -1.19 -16.43 -34.22
C GLY A 263 -1.51 -15.85 -35.60
N ALA A 264 -1.93 -16.67 -36.56
CA ALA A 264 -2.24 -16.22 -37.90
C ALA A 264 -3.59 -15.49 -37.98
N HIS A 265 -3.51 -14.19 -38.24
CA HIS A 265 -4.64 -13.29 -38.45
C HIS A 265 -4.89 -13.10 -39.96
N PRO A 266 -6.00 -13.61 -40.52
CA PRO A 266 -6.38 -13.33 -41.90
C PRO A 266 -6.58 -11.85 -42.16
N VAL A 267 -6.46 -11.41 -43.41
CA VAL A 267 -6.69 -10.00 -43.75
C VAL A 267 -8.03 -9.48 -43.20
N SER A 268 -8.01 -8.23 -42.75
CA SER A 268 -9.15 -7.52 -42.19
C SER A 268 -9.71 -8.07 -40.87
N THR A 269 -8.86 -8.66 -40.02
CA THR A 269 -9.23 -9.16 -38.68
C THR A 269 -8.44 -8.54 -37.54
N TYR A 270 -7.33 -7.84 -37.80
CA TYR A 270 -6.50 -7.20 -36.78
C TYR A 270 -6.30 -5.72 -37.15
N PHE A 271 -6.64 -4.84 -36.20
CA PHE A 271 -6.52 -3.40 -36.35
C PHE A 271 -5.64 -2.84 -35.25
N GLU A 272 -4.81 -1.88 -35.62
CA GLU A 272 -4.01 -1.08 -34.71
C GLU A 272 -4.07 0.39 -35.12
N ALA A 273 -3.91 1.26 -34.15
CA ALA A 273 -3.89 2.69 -34.34
C ALA A 273 -2.98 3.38 -33.33
N GLY A 274 -2.59 4.60 -33.70
CA GLY A 274 -1.89 5.50 -32.81
C GLY A 274 -2.44 6.92 -32.86
N LEU A 275 -2.26 7.64 -31.77
CA LEU A 275 -2.76 9.00 -31.54
C LEU A 275 -1.72 9.81 -30.77
N ASN A 276 -1.33 10.97 -31.31
CA ASN A 276 -0.63 12.01 -30.56
C ASN A 276 -1.60 12.66 -29.56
N LEU A 277 -1.67 12.08 -28.36
CA LEU A 277 -2.55 12.55 -27.29
C LEU A 277 -2.21 13.99 -26.87
N SER A 278 -0.94 14.40 -26.99
CA SER A 278 -0.52 15.78 -26.71
C SER A 278 -1.02 16.80 -27.74
N ALA A 279 -1.37 16.38 -28.95
CA ALA A 279 -2.03 17.25 -29.92
C ALA A 279 -3.48 17.56 -29.52
N LEU A 280 -4.17 16.62 -28.86
CA LEU A 280 -5.49 16.85 -28.27
C LEU A 280 -5.43 17.73 -27.01
N PHE A 281 -4.38 17.56 -26.21
CA PHE A 281 -4.23 18.22 -24.92
C PHE A 281 -2.90 18.98 -24.80
N PRO A 282 -2.76 20.14 -25.48
CA PRO A 282 -1.49 20.88 -25.56
C PRO A 282 -1.03 21.47 -24.23
N ASN A 283 -1.89 21.53 -23.22
CA ASN A 283 -1.58 22.01 -21.88
C ASN A 283 -1.32 20.87 -20.87
N GLY A 284 -1.14 19.65 -21.36
CA GLY A 284 -0.96 18.44 -20.55
C GLY A 284 -2.16 17.51 -20.67
N ILE A 285 -1.87 16.22 -20.84
CA ILE A 285 -2.89 15.17 -20.97
C ILE A 285 -3.58 14.91 -19.62
N PRO A 286 -4.88 14.57 -19.60
CA PRO A 286 -5.59 14.17 -18.39
C PRO A 286 -5.09 12.81 -17.89
N CYS A 287 -5.48 12.45 -16.67
CA CYS A 287 -5.42 11.04 -16.27
C CYS A 287 -6.51 10.28 -17.00
N LEU A 288 -6.12 9.22 -17.68
CA LEU A 288 -6.99 8.16 -18.18
C LEU A 288 -7.06 7.06 -17.12
N SER A 289 -8.24 6.49 -16.93
CA SER A 289 -8.53 5.43 -15.94
C SER A 289 -9.18 4.20 -16.54
N SER A 290 -9.91 4.33 -17.66
CA SER A 290 -10.53 3.17 -18.30
C SER A 290 -10.36 3.19 -19.81
N PHE A 291 -10.29 2.00 -20.37
CA PHE A 291 -10.22 1.74 -21.81
C PHE A 291 -11.44 0.93 -22.22
N VAL A 292 -12.08 1.33 -23.32
CA VAL A 292 -13.17 0.54 -23.93
C VAL A 292 -12.83 0.30 -25.39
N ALA A 293 -12.76 -0.97 -25.78
CA ALA A 293 -12.86 -1.35 -27.18
C ALA A 293 -14.32 -1.71 -27.49
N GLU A 294 -14.87 -1.13 -28.56
CA GLU A 294 -16.26 -1.34 -28.96
C GLU A 294 -16.38 -1.60 -30.46
N THR A 295 -17.47 -2.27 -30.83
CA THR A 295 -17.91 -2.33 -32.22
C THR A 295 -19.35 -1.86 -32.38
N ARG A 296 -19.68 -1.39 -33.58
CA ARG A 296 -20.98 -0.77 -33.87
C ARG A 296 -21.71 -1.39 -35.06
N GLN A 297 -23.04 -1.26 -35.08
CA GLN A 297 -23.88 -1.75 -36.19
C GLN A 297 -23.66 -1.03 -37.53
N SER A 298 -23.08 0.17 -37.51
CA SER A 298 -22.89 1.03 -38.68
C SER A 298 -21.79 2.04 -38.42
N GLN A 299 -21.28 2.69 -39.46
CA GLN A 299 -20.30 3.78 -39.38
C GLN A 299 -20.85 5.11 -38.79
N SER A 300 -22.09 5.15 -38.27
CA SER A 300 -22.61 6.37 -37.64
C SER A 300 -22.49 6.33 -36.12
N GLU A 301 -22.00 7.42 -35.53
CA GLU A 301 -21.87 7.65 -34.07
C GLU A 301 -23.22 7.69 -33.30
N THR A 302 -24.32 7.57 -34.03
CA THR A 302 -25.69 7.48 -33.50
C THR A 302 -26.30 6.09 -33.64
N ALA A 303 -25.56 5.14 -34.22
CA ALA A 303 -25.94 3.74 -34.32
C ALA A 303 -25.74 3.02 -32.97
N GLU A 304 -26.43 1.90 -32.80
CA GLU A 304 -26.30 1.08 -31.60
C GLU A 304 -24.93 0.40 -31.58
N LEU A 305 -24.27 0.50 -30.43
CA LEU A 305 -23.08 -0.28 -30.10
C LEU A 305 -23.47 -1.75 -29.89
N GLU A 306 -22.53 -2.64 -30.18
CA GLU A 306 -22.69 -4.08 -30.14
C GLU A 306 -21.79 -4.66 -29.08
N ASP A 307 -20.52 -4.82 -29.38
CA ASP A 307 -19.60 -5.53 -28.51
C ASP A 307 -18.87 -4.60 -27.56
N LEU A 308 -18.49 -5.13 -26.40
CA LEU A 308 -17.95 -4.34 -25.31
C LEU A 308 -16.81 -5.09 -24.62
N LEU A 309 -15.60 -4.59 -24.79
CA LEU A 309 -14.49 -4.88 -23.89
C LEU A 309 -14.22 -3.62 -23.06
N LEU A 310 -14.46 -3.70 -21.75
CA LEU A 310 -14.11 -2.65 -20.78
C LEU A 310 -12.97 -3.12 -19.87
N ALA A 311 -11.89 -2.34 -19.83
CA ALA A 311 -10.74 -2.58 -18.97
C ALA A 311 -10.31 -1.32 -18.21
N GLN A 312 -9.53 -1.51 -17.13
CA GLN A 312 -8.88 -0.40 -16.44
C GLN A 312 -7.56 -0.05 -17.13
N PHE A 313 -7.26 1.24 -17.20
CA PHE A 313 -6.08 1.80 -17.84
C PHE A 313 -5.61 3.03 -17.06
N ASP A 314 -5.21 2.80 -15.80
CA ASP A 314 -4.91 3.84 -14.82
C ASP A 314 -3.53 4.48 -15.07
N THR A 315 -3.53 5.60 -15.79
CA THR A 315 -2.31 6.39 -16.08
C THR A 315 -1.86 7.27 -14.91
N CYS A 316 -2.72 7.43 -13.91
CA CYS A 316 -2.43 8.13 -12.66
C CYS A 316 -2.89 7.25 -11.50
N SER A 317 -1.95 6.83 -10.66
CA SER A 317 -2.20 6.05 -9.46
C SER A 317 -1.36 6.62 -8.32
N LEU A 318 -1.84 6.43 -7.09
CA LEU A 318 -1.14 6.85 -5.89
C LEU A 318 -1.22 5.75 -4.84
N ASP A 319 -0.07 5.20 -4.48
CA ASP A 319 0.08 4.30 -3.35
C ASP A 319 0.48 5.10 -2.11
N VAL A 320 -0.19 4.85 -1.00
CA VAL A 320 0.06 5.52 0.28
C VAL A 320 0.19 4.46 1.33
N ASP A 321 1.29 4.53 2.07
CA ASP A 321 1.58 3.68 3.20
C ASP A 321 1.78 4.52 4.46
N LYS A 322 1.44 3.93 5.60
CA LYS A 322 1.56 4.59 6.90
C LYS A 322 1.99 3.57 7.95
N GLU A 323 3.15 3.83 8.52
CA GLU A 323 3.73 3.05 9.60
C GLU A 323 3.70 3.83 10.92
N GLY A 324 3.54 3.10 12.01
CA GLY A 324 3.62 3.61 13.38
C GLY A 324 3.77 2.47 14.40
N PRO A 325 3.87 2.79 15.70
CA PRO A 325 3.95 1.77 16.73
C PRO A 325 2.60 1.05 16.92
N GLU A 326 2.64 -0.26 17.21
CA GLU A 326 1.43 -1.05 17.51
C GLU A 326 0.79 -0.68 18.85
N TYR A 327 1.61 -0.21 19.82
CA TYR A 327 1.11 0.24 21.12
C TYR A 327 1.84 1.50 21.57
N GLY A 328 1.19 2.25 22.45
CA GLY A 328 1.77 3.42 23.07
C GLY A 328 1.16 3.70 24.44
N LYS A 329 1.85 4.47 25.27
CA LYS A 329 1.38 4.85 26.60
C LYS A 329 1.10 6.34 26.63
N VAL A 330 0.04 6.74 27.34
CA VAL A 330 -0.30 8.16 27.53
C VAL A 330 0.92 8.96 28.00
N GLY A 331 1.14 10.09 27.32
CA GLY A 331 2.24 11.03 27.56
C GLY A 331 3.57 10.63 26.94
N ASP A 332 3.70 9.42 26.39
CA ASP A 332 4.86 9.02 25.60
C ASP A 332 4.70 9.52 24.15
N ASP A 333 5.82 9.61 23.43
CA ASP A 333 5.87 10.02 22.04
C ASP A 333 5.82 8.80 21.12
N ALA A 334 5.03 8.88 20.05
CA ALA A 334 4.92 7.89 18.97
C ALA A 334 5.40 8.51 17.66
N GLU A 335 6.35 7.87 16.98
CA GLU A 335 6.80 8.29 15.65
C GLU A 335 5.95 7.61 14.57
N TYR A 336 5.50 8.39 13.58
CA TYR A 336 4.78 7.90 12.41
C TYR A 336 5.55 8.27 11.14
N THR A 337 5.58 7.34 10.19
CA THR A 337 6.13 7.53 8.85
C THR A 337 5.01 7.35 7.84
N ILE A 338 4.83 8.34 6.96
CA ILE A 338 3.94 8.27 5.81
C ILE A 338 4.82 8.19 4.57
N THR A 339 4.57 7.19 3.72
CA THR A 339 5.22 7.06 2.41
C THR A 339 4.18 7.21 1.32
N ILE A 340 4.42 8.11 0.37
CA ILE A 340 3.52 8.34 -0.77
C ILE A 340 4.32 8.07 -2.04
N THR A 341 3.83 7.15 -2.87
CA THR A 341 4.45 6.73 -4.13
C THR A 341 3.51 7.02 -5.29
N ASN A 342 4.03 7.63 -6.35
CA ASN A 342 3.32 7.69 -7.63
C ASN A 342 3.63 6.42 -8.40
N ASP A 343 2.74 5.43 -8.29
CA ASP A 343 2.80 4.16 -9.01
C ASP A 343 2.08 4.22 -10.37
N GLY A 344 1.60 5.40 -10.78
CA GLY A 344 1.07 5.65 -12.11
C GLY A 344 2.12 6.06 -13.15
N ALA A 345 1.66 6.17 -14.39
CA ALA A 345 2.46 6.48 -15.58
C ALA A 345 2.82 7.98 -15.73
N LEU A 346 2.10 8.87 -15.05
CA LEU A 346 2.18 10.31 -15.29
C LEU A 346 2.60 11.10 -14.06
N PRO A 347 3.37 12.20 -14.21
CA PRO A 347 3.73 13.04 -13.08
C PRO A 347 2.49 13.71 -12.48
N LEU A 348 2.45 13.70 -11.15
CA LEU A 348 1.36 14.17 -10.32
C LEU A 348 1.77 15.42 -9.54
N PHE A 349 0.85 16.36 -9.35
CA PHE A 349 1.09 17.63 -8.67
C PHE A 349 0.39 17.65 -7.32
N LYS A 350 1.14 17.91 -6.24
CA LYS A 350 0.62 17.89 -4.85
C LYS A 350 -0.52 18.90 -4.71
N ASP A 351 -1.69 18.44 -4.29
CA ASP A 351 -2.80 19.30 -3.90
C ASP A 351 -2.86 19.39 -2.37
N THR A 352 -3.23 18.28 -1.71
CA THR A 352 -3.34 18.22 -0.25
C THR A 352 -2.84 16.90 0.31
N ILE A 353 -2.20 16.95 1.48
CA ILE A 353 -1.95 15.77 2.31
C ILE A 353 -2.44 16.13 3.71
N THR A 354 -3.32 15.30 4.26
CA THR A 354 -3.93 15.55 5.58
C THR A 354 -3.89 14.28 6.42
N ASP A 355 -3.76 14.46 7.72
CA ASP A 355 -3.73 13.38 8.70
C ASP A 355 -4.79 13.62 9.77
N THR A 356 -5.46 12.57 10.23
CA THR A 356 -6.60 12.70 11.15
C THR A 356 -6.18 13.06 12.57
N VAL A 357 -4.94 12.77 12.99
CA VAL A 357 -4.48 12.98 14.37
C VAL A 357 -3.44 14.09 14.49
N PHE A 358 -2.79 14.47 13.39
CA PHE A 358 -1.69 15.44 13.41
C PHE A 358 -1.78 16.51 12.31
N ASP A 359 -1.43 17.76 12.64
CA ASP A 359 -1.27 18.82 11.65
C ASP A 359 0.11 18.70 10.98
N LEU A 360 0.15 18.09 9.80
CA LEU A 360 1.37 17.80 9.02
C LEU A 360 2.21 19.05 8.68
N ASN A 361 1.69 20.27 8.84
CA ASN A 361 2.49 21.49 8.73
C ASN A 361 3.58 21.60 9.82
N ASN A 362 3.46 20.80 10.88
CA ASN A 362 4.41 20.73 11.99
C ASN A 362 5.18 19.41 11.99
N ALA A 363 5.22 18.68 10.88
CA ALA A 363 5.97 17.44 10.78
C ALA A 363 7.47 17.66 11.05
N ASP A 364 8.14 16.63 11.58
CA ASP A 364 9.57 16.68 11.86
C ASP A 364 10.38 16.69 10.54
N SER A 365 9.87 16.02 9.51
CA SER A 365 10.35 16.14 8.13
C SER A 365 9.24 15.91 7.10
N ASP A 366 9.32 16.60 5.97
CA ASP A 366 8.46 16.44 4.80
C ASP A 366 9.32 16.55 3.54
N THR A 367 9.39 15.47 2.76
CA THR A 367 10.10 15.42 1.47
C THR A 367 9.16 15.50 0.26
N CYS A 368 7.84 15.54 0.49
CA CYS A 368 6.82 15.63 -0.54
C CYS A 368 6.76 17.04 -1.13
N GLY A 369 7.53 17.23 -2.21
CA GLY A 369 7.57 18.44 -3.02
C GLY A 369 6.28 18.72 -3.80
N ALA A 370 6.33 19.69 -4.71
CA ALA A 370 5.18 20.09 -5.51
C ALA A 370 4.82 19.08 -6.62
N VAL A 371 5.76 18.21 -7.01
CA VAL A 371 5.61 17.24 -8.09
C VAL A 371 6.14 15.89 -7.62
N LEU A 372 5.40 14.83 -7.89
CA LEU A 372 5.80 13.44 -7.69
C LEU A 372 5.82 12.76 -9.07
N ASN A 373 7.00 12.43 -9.58
CA ASN A 373 7.13 11.80 -10.90
C ASN A 373 6.79 10.31 -10.83
N PRO A 374 6.49 9.65 -11.96
CA PRO A 374 6.27 8.21 -12.02
C PRO A 374 7.41 7.43 -11.37
N GLY A 375 7.07 6.50 -10.48
CA GLY A 375 8.01 5.68 -9.72
C GLY A 375 8.76 6.38 -8.58
N ASP A 376 8.61 7.70 -8.40
CA ASP A 376 9.18 8.40 -7.26
C ASP A 376 8.30 8.22 -6.01
N SER A 377 8.95 8.19 -4.85
CA SER A 377 8.30 8.23 -3.54
C SER A 377 8.73 9.46 -2.74
N CYS A 378 7.88 9.92 -1.84
CA CYS A 378 8.21 10.91 -0.83
C CYS A 378 7.71 10.46 0.55
N GLU A 379 8.40 10.92 1.59
CA GLU A 379 8.13 10.60 2.99
C GLU A 379 7.80 11.83 3.82
N ILE A 380 6.89 11.66 4.78
CA ILE A 380 6.61 12.60 5.87
C ILE A 380 6.77 11.84 7.19
N VAL A 381 7.61 12.37 8.09
CA VAL A 381 7.84 11.79 9.42
C VAL A 381 7.45 12.81 10.48
N TYR A 382 6.69 12.37 11.48
CA TYR A 382 6.31 13.22 12.61
C TYR A 382 6.18 12.44 13.92
N THR A 383 6.43 13.15 15.01
CA THR A 383 6.26 12.66 16.38
C THR A 383 4.93 13.14 16.96
N TYR A 384 4.14 12.20 17.47
CA TYR A 384 2.85 12.42 18.10
C TYR A 384 2.88 12.06 19.58
N THR A 385 2.68 13.06 20.46
CA THR A 385 2.54 12.82 21.90
C THR A 385 1.15 12.28 22.23
N ILE A 386 1.08 11.10 22.85
CA ILE A 386 -0.17 10.37 23.07
C ILE A 386 -1.03 11.09 24.13
N PRO A 387 -2.25 11.54 23.79
CA PRO A 387 -3.10 12.30 24.69
C PRO A 387 -3.73 11.40 25.77
N ALA A 388 -4.07 11.99 26.91
CA ALA A 388 -4.71 11.28 28.03
C ALA A 388 -6.15 10.85 27.75
N ASP A 389 -6.86 11.60 26.91
CA ASP A 389 -8.28 11.40 26.59
C ASP A 389 -8.49 11.02 25.11
N GLY A 390 -7.56 10.25 24.52
CA GLY A 390 -7.66 9.77 23.14
C GLY A 390 -8.56 8.55 22.98
N ASP A 391 -9.03 8.32 21.75
CA ASP A 391 -9.68 7.05 21.39
C ASP A 391 -8.70 5.87 21.57
N ASN A 392 -9.23 4.71 21.94
CA ASN A 392 -8.46 3.50 22.14
C ASN A 392 -9.21 2.27 21.57
N PRO A 393 -8.71 1.65 20.49
CA PRO A 393 -7.46 1.97 19.81
C PRO A 393 -7.49 3.34 19.10
N LEU A 394 -6.31 3.97 18.97
CA LEU A 394 -6.13 5.20 18.21
C LEU A 394 -5.99 4.84 16.73
N GLU A 395 -7.00 5.20 15.95
CA GLU A 395 -6.95 5.10 14.49
C GLU A 395 -6.39 6.39 13.90
N ASN A 396 -5.34 6.27 13.10
CA ASN A 396 -4.65 7.40 12.49
C ASN A 396 -4.59 7.21 10.97
N THR A 397 -5.29 8.07 10.22
CA THR A 397 -5.46 7.97 8.77
C THR A 397 -4.81 9.16 8.10
N VAL A 398 -3.99 8.88 7.09
CA VAL A 398 -3.52 9.88 6.13
C VAL A 398 -4.32 9.77 4.84
N THR A 399 -4.65 10.92 4.25
CA THR A 399 -5.19 11.04 2.90
C THR A 399 -4.29 11.97 2.09
N ALA A 400 -3.84 11.50 0.94
CA ALA A 400 -3.04 12.26 -0.01
C ALA A 400 -3.82 12.43 -1.31
N THR A 401 -3.92 13.67 -1.77
CA THR A 401 -4.55 14.05 -3.03
C THR A 401 -3.53 14.77 -3.89
N TYR A 402 -3.32 14.24 -5.09
CA TYR A 402 -2.54 14.85 -6.13
C TYR A 402 -3.41 15.08 -7.36
N THR A 403 -3.00 16.00 -8.23
CA THR A 403 -3.75 16.41 -9.41
C THR A 403 -2.91 16.33 -10.67
N ARG A 404 -3.58 16.18 -11.81
CA ARG A 404 -3.01 16.41 -13.14
C ARG A 404 -4.06 17.05 -14.02
N GLY A 405 -3.89 18.35 -14.28
CA GLY A 405 -4.92 19.13 -14.97
C GLY A 405 -6.21 19.17 -14.14
N THR A 406 -7.29 18.62 -14.67
CA THR A 406 -8.58 18.48 -13.98
C THR A 406 -8.78 17.12 -13.31
N SER A 407 -7.88 16.17 -13.53
CA SER A 407 -7.94 14.84 -12.94
C SER A 407 -7.29 14.82 -11.55
N THR A 408 -7.76 13.92 -10.70
CA THR A 408 -7.28 13.72 -9.32
C THR A 408 -6.86 12.27 -9.11
N ALA A 409 -5.72 12.07 -8.45
CA ALA A 409 -5.31 10.79 -7.88
C ALA A 409 -5.35 10.92 -6.35
N GLU A 410 -6.02 9.99 -5.68
CA GLU A 410 -6.18 9.99 -4.23
C GLU A 410 -5.75 8.64 -3.68
N GLY A 411 -5.01 8.66 -2.58
CA GLY A 411 -4.64 7.48 -1.82
C GLY A 411 -4.76 7.74 -0.32
N SER A 412 -5.00 6.69 0.45
CA SER A 412 -5.15 6.79 1.91
C SER A 412 -4.62 5.55 2.60
N ALA A 413 -4.02 5.74 3.77
CA ALA A 413 -3.57 4.66 4.64
C ALA A 413 -3.93 4.95 6.09
N SER A 414 -4.24 3.90 6.84
CA SER A 414 -4.52 3.96 8.27
C SER A 414 -3.54 3.10 9.05
N HIS A 415 -3.14 3.57 10.22
CA HIS A 415 -2.41 2.79 11.22
C HIS A 415 -3.15 2.82 12.54
N GLU A 416 -3.30 1.66 13.17
CA GLU A 416 -3.97 1.51 14.47
C GLU A 416 -2.93 1.33 15.58
N MET A 417 -3.05 2.09 16.66
CA MET A 417 -2.22 1.96 17.86
C MET A 417 -3.08 1.71 19.10
N VAL A 418 -2.77 0.66 19.87
CA VAL A 418 -3.42 0.38 21.15
C VAL A 418 -2.80 1.22 22.27
N ILE A 419 -3.61 2.01 22.97
CA ILE A 419 -3.13 2.79 24.12
C ILE A 419 -3.14 1.92 25.37
N ILE A 420 -1.98 1.67 25.95
CA ILE A 420 -1.78 0.80 27.11
C ILE A 420 -1.56 1.61 28.40
N ASN A 421 -2.04 1.06 29.51
CA ASN A 421 -1.76 1.54 30.85
C ASN A 421 -1.24 0.37 31.70
N PRO A 422 0.07 0.09 31.66
CA PRO A 422 0.68 -0.92 32.52
C PRO A 422 0.46 -0.56 33.99
N MET A 423 -0.06 -1.50 34.77
CA MET A 423 -0.30 -1.29 36.19
C MET A 423 -0.19 -2.62 36.93
N ILE A 424 0.48 -2.61 38.08
CA ILE A 424 0.59 -3.75 38.98
C ILE A 424 0.15 -3.38 40.38
N SER A 425 -0.20 -4.38 41.18
CA SER A 425 -0.32 -4.24 42.62
C SER A 425 0.37 -5.40 43.32
N LEU A 426 1.27 -5.11 44.25
CA LEU A 426 1.91 -6.07 45.13
C LEU A 426 1.20 -6.06 46.49
N SER A 427 1.04 -7.24 47.07
CA SER A 427 0.57 -7.39 48.45
C SER A 427 1.44 -8.37 49.20
N LYS A 428 1.72 -8.06 50.46
CA LYS A 428 2.56 -8.86 51.35
C LYS A 428 1.92 -8.96 52.72
N THR A 429 1.75 -10.19 53.19
CA THR A 429 1.18 -10.47 54.51
C THR A 429 2.04 -11.43 55.28
N ALA A 430 2.11 -11.26 56.60
CA ALA A 430 2.75 -12.20 57.53
C ALA A 430 1.68 -12.86 58.42
N ASP A 431 1.81 -14.17 58.65
CA ASP A 431 0.98 -14.92 59.60
C ASP A 431 1.86 -15.85 60.47
N PRO A 432 1.83 -15.72 61.82
CA PRO A 432 1.11 -14.71 62.59
C PRO A 432 1.82 -13.35 62.62
N THR A 433 1.06 -12.28 62.82
CA THR A 433 1.57 -10.91 62.97
C THR A 433 2.12 -10.61 64.36
N THR A 434 2.09 -11.57 65.28
CA THR A 434 2.71 -11.50 66.61
C THR A 434 3.37 -12.83 66.94
N LEU A 435 4.63 -12.79 67.35
CA LEU A 435 5.46 -13.96 67.61
C LEU A 435 6.26 -13.75 68.90
N SER A 436 6.56 -14.84 69.59
CA SER A 436 7.60 -14.86 70.62
C SER A 436 8.99 -14.91 69.97
N GLN A 437 10.00 -14.38 70.66
CA GLN A 437 11.38 -14.45 70.18
C GLN A 437 11.80 -15.90 69.86
N GLY A 438 12.23 -16.14 68.63
CA GLY A 438 12.63 -17.46 68.13
C GLY A 438 11.54 -18.22 67.35
N GLU A 439 10.31 -17.70 67.30
CA GLU A 439 9.27 -18.20 66.41
C GLU A 439 9.37 -17.57 65.01
N SER A 440 8.72 -18.19 64.02
CA SER A 440 8.76 -17.80 62.60
C SER A 440 7.38 -17.38 62.09
N ALA A 441 7.32 -16.37 61.21
CA ALA A 441 6.12 -16.01 60.47
C ALA A 441 6.18 -16.59 59.04
N GLU A 442 5.04 -17.03 58.52
CA GLU A 442 4.87 -17.35 57.11
C GLU A 442 4.51 -16.06 56.34
N TYR A 443 5.28 -15.74 55.31
CA TYR A 443 4.99 -14.62 54.42
C TYR A 443 4.27 -15.11 53.16
N THR A 444 3.25 -14.37 52.73
CA THR A 444 2.60 -14.55 51.43
C THR A 444 2.78 -13.26 50.64
N ILE A 445 3.35 -13.36 49.43
CA ILE A 445 3.52 -12.25 48.51
C ILE A 445 2.69 -12.54 47.25
N THR A 446 1.76 -11.65 46.91
CA THR A 446 0.91 -11.76 45.71
C THR A 446 1.09 -10.53 44.84
N LEU A 447 1.55 -10.74 43.60
CA LEU A 447 1.62 -9.73 42.56
C LEU A 447 0.44 -9.89 41.60
N THR A 448 -0.32 -8.83 41.38
CA THR A 448 -1.45 -8.78 40.44
C THR A 448 -1.16 -7.81 39.30
N ASN A 449 -1.45 -8.22 38.06
CA ASN A 449 -1.41 -7.34 36.90
C ASN A 449 -2.78 -6.67 36.69
N ASN A 450 -2.85 -5.37 36.98
CA ASN A 450 -4.04 -4.52 36.85
C ASN A 450 -4.02 -3.66 35.59
N SER A 451 -3.18 -3.98 34.60
CA SER A 451 -3.03 -3.19 33.38
C SER A 451 -4.35 -3.06 32.61
N SER A 452 -4.46 -2.03 31.75
CA SER A 452 -5.62 -1.91 30.86
C SER A 452 -5.74 -3.11 29.90
N VAL A 453 -6.97 -3.38 29.45
CA VAL A 453 -7.23 -4.34 28.36
C VAL A 453 -6.39 -3.96 27.14
N GLY A 454 -5.81 -4.96 26.46
CA GLY A 454 -4.92 -4.74 25.31
C GLY A 454 -3.43 -4.59 25.67
N THR A 455 -3.08 -4.40 26.95
CA THR A 455 -1.68 -4.38 27.37
C THR A 455 -1.03 -5.76 27.11
N PRO A 456 0.15 -5.81 26.46
CA PRO A 456 0.92 -7.05 26.32
C PRO A 456 1.20 -7.73 27.67
N THR A 457 1.55 -9.00 27.63
CA THR A 457 1.93 -9.74 28.85
C THR A 457 3.09 -9.03 29.55
N LEU A 458 3.01 -8.87 30.86
CA LEU A 458 4.11 -8.29 31.65
C LEU A 458 5.17 -9.35 31.93
N VAL A 459 6.44 -8.97 31.85
CA VAL A 459 7.59 -9.73 32.35
C VAL A 459 7.98 -9.14 33.70
N CYS A 460 7.83 -9.93 34.77
CA CYS A 460 7.91 -9.45 36.14
C CYS A 460 9.01 -10.15 36.95
N THR A 461 9.58 -9.42 37.91
CA THR A 461 10.44 -9.91 38.99
C THR A 461 9.89 -9.48 40.34
N ILE A 462 10.06 -10.32 41.37
CA ILE A 462 9.76 -10.00 42.77
C ILE A 462 11.04 -10.15 43.58
N GLU A 463 11.39 -9.16 44.37
CA GLU A 463 12.55 -9.17 45.27
C GLU A 463 12.14 -8.94 46.72
N ASP A 464 12.82 -9.61 47.64
CA ASP A 464 12.71 -9.40 49.09
C ASP A 464 14.08 -9.66 49.71
N ALA A 465 14.73 -8.62 50.18
CA ALA A 465 16.09 -8.71 50.71
C ALA A 465 16.18 -9.52 52.01
N ILE A 466 15.16 -9.46 52.86
CA ILE A 466 15.15 -10.13 54.19
C ILE A 466 14.88 -11.62 54.01
N LEU A 467 13.98 -11.98 53.10
CA LEU A 467 13.68 -13.39 52.76
C LEU A 467 14.65 -13.97 51.73
N GLY A 468 15.56 -13.16 51.17
CA GLY A 468 16.49 -13.58 50.12
C GLY A 468 15.80 -13.98 48.82
N ILE A 469 14.64 -13.38 48.52
CA ILE A 469 13.87 -13.67 47.31
C ILE A 469 14.43 -12.85 46.15
N ASN A 470 14.70 -13.53 45.05
CA ASN A 470 14.84 -12.97 43.72
C ASN A 470 14.09 -13.91 42.76
N HIS A 471 12.79 -13.65 42.59
CA HIS A 471 11.86 -14.52 41.86
C HIS A 471 11.49 -13.89 40.52
N GLY A 472 11.99 -14.47 39.43
CA GLY A 472 11.70 -14.05 38.07
C GLY A 472 12.92 -14.19 37.15
N PRO A 473 12.81 -13.75 35.89
CA PRO A 473 11.60 -13.17 35.28
C PRO A 473 10.49 -14.22 35.07
N PHE A 474 9.23 -13.80 35.17
CA PHE A 474 8.05 -14.62 34.80
C PHE A 474 6.97 -13.79 34.10
N ASN A 475 6.12 -14.45 33.33
CA ASN A 475 5.07 -13.80 32.55
C ASN A 475 3.77 -13.68 33.35
N LEU A 476 3.17 -12.49 33.35
CA LEU A 476 1.92 -12.20 34.04
C LEU A 476 0.94 -11.50 33.09
N THR A 477 -0.10 -12.22 32.65
CA THR A 477 -1.14 -11.68 31.76
C THR A 477 -2.06 -10.72 32.51
N THR A 478 -2.69 -9.79 31.78
CA THR A 478 -3.64 -8.83 32.35
C THR A 478 -4.75 -9.51 33.15
N GLY A 479 -5.03 -9.02 34.36
CA GLY A 479 -6.02 -9.57 35.29
C GLY A 479 -5.58 -10.80 36.09
N SER A 480 -4.40 -11.37 35.80
CA SER A 480 -3.86 -12.51 36.53
C SER A 480 -3.09 -12.08 37.79
N SER A 481 -2.96 -13.01 38.74
CA SER A 481 -2.11 -12.85 39.92
C SER A 481 -1.12 -14.01 40.03
N HIS A 482 0.06 -13.72 40.56
CA HIS A 482 1.10 -14.69 40.90
C HIS A 482 1.43 -14.60 42.38
N THR A 483 1.27 -15.72 43.10
CA THR A 483 1.51 -15.78 44.54
C THR A 483 2.72 -16.66 44.85
N ILE A 484 3.65 -16.14 45.64
CA ILE A 484 4.74 -16.89 46.23
C ILE A 484 4.55 -17.00 47.74
N MET A 485 4.72 -18.21 48.25
CA MET A 485 4.75 -18.52 49.68
C MET A 485 6.15 -19.02 49.99
N PRO A 486 7.12 -18.11 50.26
CA PRO A 486 8.46 -18.50 50.67
C PRO A 486 8.35 -19.43 51.89
N LYS A 487 9.00 -20.59 51.80
CA LYS A 487 9.11 -21.46 52.96
C LYS A 487 9.83 -20.68 54.07
N PRO A 488 9.44 -20.84 55.34
CA PRO A 488 10.27 -20.36 56.43
C PRO A 488 11.66 -20.99 56.24
N THR A 489 12.67 -20.15 56.03
CA THR A 489 14.06 -20.57 55.90
C THR A 489 14.35 -21.49 57.09
N GLU A 490 14.81 -22.72 56.83
CA GLU A 490 15.04 -23.69 57.90
C GLU A 490 15.85 -23.05 59.03
N THR A 491 15.31 -23.18 60.25
CA THR A 491 15.83 -22.68 61.53
C THR A 491 17.34 -22.47 61.53
N PHE A 492 17.76 -21.20 61.60
CA PHE A 492 19.13 -20.84 61.93
C PHE A 492 19.37 -21.10 63.43
N ASP A 493 20.34 -21.97 63.70
CA ASP A 493 20.71 -22.47 65.02
C ASP A 493 21.15 -21.32 65.95
N TYR A 494 20.53 -21.24 67.14
CA TYR A 494 20.69 -20.20 68.16
C TYR A 494 22.01 -20.34 68.94
N GLN A 495 23.13 -20.51 68.24
CA GLN A 495 24.44 -20.53 68.89
C GLN A 495 25.49 -19.73 68.12
N THR A 496 25.28 -18.44 67.94
CA THR A 496 26.39 -17.46 68.03
C THR A 496 25.87 -16.06 68.31
N ASP A 497 26.66 -15.34 69.09
CA ASP A 497 26.48 -14.01 69.68
C ASP A 497 26.47 -12.87 68.65
N THR A 498 25.77 -13.03 67.52
CA THR A 498 25.56 -11.95 66.54
C THR A 498 24.12 -11.49 66.58
N PRO A 499 23.84 -10.23 66.98
CA PRO A 499 22.50 -9.65 66.91
C PRO A 499 21.93 -9.75 65.50
N PHE A 500 20.64 -10.04 65.47
CA PHE A 500 19.79 -10.24 64.31
C PHE A 500 19.63 -8.94 63.49
N ASP A 501 20.39 -8.76 62.40
CA ASP A 501 20.55 -7.45 61.73
C ASP A 501 19.34 -6.93 60.92
N TRP A 502 18.20 -7.62 60.88
CA TRP A 502 16.97 -7.07 60.24
C TRP A 502 15.96 -6.53 61.25
N CYS A 503 16.18 -6.77 62.54
CA CYS A 503 15.42 -6.20 63.64
C CYS A 503 16.38 -5.83 64.79
N THR A 504 17.41 -5.07 64.44
CA THR A 504 18.50 -4.63 65.34
C THR A 504 18.08 -3.35 66.05
N ASP A 505 17.44 -3.48 67.21
CA ASP A 505 17.56 -2.56 68.35
C ASP A 505 16.71 -3.06 69.52
N ALA A 506 17.19 -4.08 70.23
CA ALA A 506 16.55 -4.58 71.44
C ALA A 506 17.07 -3.85 72.70
N PRO A 507 16.28 -2.95 73.30
CA PRO A 507 16.25 -2.80 74.75
C PRO A 507 14.89 -3.26 75.29
N GLU A 508 14.88 -4.45 75.91
CA GLU A 508 13.90 -4.91 76.91
C GLU A 508 12.38 -4.85 76.59
N GLY A 509 11.94 -4.69 75.34
CA GLY A 509 10.51 -4.58 74.99
C GLY A 509 10.09 -5.27 73.69
N ALA A 510 8.77 -5.43 73.50
CA ALA A 510 8.19 -5.94 72.24
C ALA A 510 8.46 -4.97 71.07
N GLN A 511 8.88 -5.50 69.92
CA GLN A 511 9.32 -4.72 68.75
C GLN A 511 8.51 -5.08 67.50
N ASP A 512 8.20 -4.09 66.68
CA ASP A 512 7.61 -4.30 65.36
C ASP A 512 8.73 -4.38 64.31
N CYS A 513 8.84 -5.51 63.61
CA CYS A 513 9.83 -5.75 62.57
C CYS A 513 9.12 -5.74 61.20
N THR A 514 9.46 -4.78 60.34
CA THR A 514 8.86 -4.60 59.01
C THR A 514 9.74 -5.25 57.93
N ASN A 515 9.10 -5.93 56.99
CA ASN A 515 9.75 -6.55 55.84
C ASN A 515 9.08 -6.10 54.54
N THR A 516 9.85 -5.48 53.64
CA THR A 516 9.39 -4.95 52.34
C THR A 516 9.68 -5.95 51.22
N ALA A 517 8.70 -6.17 50.34
CA ALA A 517 8.94 -6.81 49.04
C ALA A 517 8.73 -5.78 47.94
N THR A 518 9.51 -5.86 46.88
CA THR A 518 9.38 -5.02 45.69
C THR A 518 9.07 -5.89 44.48
N ALA A 519 8.32 -5.36 43.53
CA ALA A 519 8.06 -5.98 42.26
C ALA A 519 8.28 -5.00 41.12
N THR A 520 8.88 -5.50 40.05
CA THR A 520 9.19 -4.74 38.84
C THR A 520 8.62 -5.50 37.66
N CYS A 521 7.90 -4.82 36.76
CA CYS A 521 7.32 -5.43 35.57
C CYS A 521 7.45 -4.53 34.34
N SER A 522 7.70 -5.14 33.18
CA SER A 522 7.68 -4.45 31.88
C SER A 522 6.76 -5.17 30.89
N PRO A 523 5.91 -4.47 30.13
CA PRO A 523 5.17 -5.10 29.04
C PRO A 523 6.14 -5.64 27.99
N MET A 524 5.90 -6.87 27.51
CA MET A 524 6.75 -7.48 26.49
C MET A 524 6.86 -6.59 25.25
N GLY A 525 8.10 -6.30 24.83
CA GLY A 525 8.38 -5.46 23.66
C GLY A 525 8.34 -3.95 23.94
N PHE A 526 8.05 -3.53 25.18
CA PHE A 526 8.00 -2.13 25.58
C PHE A 526 9.11 -1.79 26.58
N PRO A 527 9.73 -0.60 26.48
CA PRO A 527 10.76 -0.16 27.42
C PRO A 527 10.17 0.30 28.76
N ASN A 528 8.85 0.48 28.87
CA ASN A 528 8.21 0.99 30.08
C ASN A 528 8.31 -0.03 31.22
N GLU A 529 8.55 0.50 32.42
CA GLU A 529 8.68 -0.27 33.66
C GLU A 529 7.66 0.26 34.67
N VAL A 530 7.01 -0.66 35.38
CA VAL A 530 6.14 -0.35 36.51
C VAL A 530 6.63 -1.10 37.73
N GLU A 531 6.68 -0.39 38.84
CA GLU A 531 7.15 -0.90 40.12
C GLU A 531 6.04 -0.78 41.16
N ASP A 532 6.02 -1.71 42.11
CA ASP A 532 5.20 -1.61 43.31
C ASP A 532 5.90 -2.30 44.48
N GLU A 533 5.61 -1.85 45.70
CA GLU A 533 6.19 -2.41 46.93
C GLU A 533 5.11 -2.57 48.00
N ASP A 534 5.25 -3.60 48.84
CA ASP A 534 4.39 -3.76 50.00
C ASP A 534 5.14 -4.32 51.21
N ASP A 535 4.67 -3.90 52.38
CA ASP A 535 5.27 -4.16 53.68
C ASP A 535 4.42 -5.11 54.52
N ALA A 536 5.07 -6.10 55.13
CA ALA A 536 4.46 -6.86 56.22
C ALA A 536 5.22 -6.61 57.52
N THR A 537 4.47 -6.29 58.58
CA THR A 537 5.04 -6.03 59.92
C THR A 537 4.64 -7.12 60.91
N VAL A 538 5.64 -7.65 61.62
CA VAL A 538 5.48 -8.68 62.65
C VAL A 538 5.92 -8.11 63.99
N ARG A 539 5.09 -8.27 65.02
CA ARG A 539 5.44 -7.90 66.39
C ARG A 539 6.13 -9.04 67.13
N VAL A 540 7.38 -8.85 67.54
CA VAL A 540 8.16 -9.84 68.28
C VAL A 540 8.14 -9.50 69.78
N ILE A 541 7.68 -10.43 70.60
CA ILE A 541 7.65 -10.34 72.06
C ILE A 541 8.90 -11.07 72.63
N PRO A 542 9.78 -10.39 73.39
CA PRO A 542 10.94 -11.03 73.99
C PRO A 542 10.53 -12.09 75.02
N GLY A 543 11.22 -13.24 75.00
CA GLY A 543 11.05 -14.28 76.02
C GLY A 543 11.69 -13.83 77.33
N VAL A 544 10.91 -13.31 78.28
CA VAL A 544 11.43 -12.88 79.58
C VAL A 544 11.67 -14.11 80.46
N VAL A 545 12.93 -14.44 80.71
CA VAL A 545 13.33 -15.39 81.77
C VAL A 545 13.63 -14.57 83.03
N ASP A 546 12.68 -14.46 83.94
CA ASP A 546 12.89 -13.85 85.26
C ASP A 546 13.23 -14.94 86.27
N LEU A 547 14.51 -15.11 86.61
CA LEU A 547 14.96 -16.08 87.60
C LEU A 547 15.49 -15.37 88.85
N THR A 548 14.90 -15.67 90.01
CA THR A 548 15.48 -15.30 91.30
C THR A 548 16.22 -16.48 91.92
N VAL A 549 17.49 -16.27 92.25
CA VAL A 549 18.32 -17.26 92.95
C VAL A 549 18.58 -16.78 94.38
N THR A 550 18.18 -17.57 95.36
CA THR A 550 18.55 -17.36 96.77
C THR A 550 19.46 -18.47 97.24
N LYS A 551 20.50 -18.11 98.00
CA LYS A 551 21.46 -19.05 98.59
C LYS A 551 21.50 -18.80 100.09
N GLU A 552 20.99 -19.76 100.85
CA GLU A 552 21.02 -19.72 102.30
C GLU A 552 21.91 -20.81 102.86
N GLY A 553 22.71 -20.45 103.85
CA GLY A 553 23.58 -21.36 104.57
C GLY A 553 23.94 -20.78 105.94
N PRO A 554 24.51 -21.59 106.84
CA PRO A 554 24.84 -21.14 108.19
C PRO A 554 25.91 -20.03 108.15
N GLY A 555 25.68 -18.93 108.87
CA GLY A 555 26.57 -17.75 108.87
C GLY A 555 27.96 -17.97 109.49
N TYR A 556 28.19 -19.10 110.16
CA TYR A 556 29.48 -19.49 110.75
C TYR A 556 29.68 -21.01 110.68
N SER A 557 30.90 -21.47 110.36
CA SER A 557 31.33 -22.88 110.51
C SER A 557 32.76 -22.96 111.07
N LYS A 558 33.22 -24.16 111.47
CA LYS A 558 34.61 -24.38 111.92
C LYS A 558 35.45 -25.05 110.84
N THR A 559 36.77 -24.90 110.95
CA THR A 559 37.73 -25.53 110.02
C THR A 559 37.62 -27.05 110.05
N GLY A 560 37.29 -27.64 108.91
CA GLY A 560 37.08 -29.09 108.73
C GLY A 560 35.62 -29.50 108.57
N ASP A 561 34.65 -28.60 108.78
CA ASP A 561 33.22 -28.90 108.62
C ASP A 561 32.77 -28.81 107.15
N THR A 562 31.94 -29.76 106.72
CA THR A 562 31.19 -29.66 105.47
C THR A 562 30.00 -28.73 105.65
N VAL A 563 30.00 -27.59 104.95
CA VAL A 563 28.87 -26.65 104.96
C VAL A 563 27.95 -26.93 103.78
N ILE A 564 26.68 -27.18 104.07
CA ILE A 564 25.64 -27.37 103.05
C ILE A 564 24.91 -26.05 102.89
N TYR A 565 24.84 -25.57 101.64
CA TYR A 565 24.01 -24.44 101.25
C TYR A 565 22.77 -24.96 100.54
N ASN A 566 21.61 -24.41 100.89
CA ASN A 566 20.41 -24.57 100.09
C ASN A 566 20.39 -23.44 99.08
N VAL A 567 20.42 -23.81 97.80
CA VAL A 567 20.20 -22.88 96.70
C VAL A 567 18.80 -23.14 96.19
N THR A 568 17.95 -22.12 96.21
CA THR A 568 16.62 -22.16 95.61
C THR A 568 16.64 -21.28 94.38
N ILE A 569 16.19 -21.84 93.26
CA ILE A 569 16.01 -21.14 91.99
C ILE A 569 14.51 -21.07 91.76
N MET A 570 13.94 -19.87 91.69
CA MET A 570 12.55 -19.63 91.29
C MET A 570 12.51 -18.98 89.92
N ASN A 571 11.69 -19.54 89.02
CA ASN A 571 11.25 -18.85 87.81
C ASN A 571 10.04 -17.98 88.18
N ASN A 572 10.22 -16.68 88.09
CA ASN A 572 9.22 -15.65 88.33
C ASN A 572 8.60 -15.13 87.02
N ALA A 573 8.99 -15.65 85.86
CA ALA A 573 8.30 -15.32 84.62
C ALA A 573 6.81 -15.64 84.80
N ASP A 574 5.93 -14.68 84.47
CA ASP A 574 4.50 -14.96 84.41
C ASP A 574 4.29 -16.04 83.35
N ASP A 575 3.62 -17.14 83.72
CA ASP A 575 3.11 -18.14 82.76
C ASP A 575 2.03 -17.45 81.91
N ALA A 576 2.44 -16.70 80.91
CA ALA A 576 1.56 -16.24 79.85
C ALA A 576 1.43 -17.34 78.81
N THR A 577 0.28 -18.01 78.89
CA THR A 577 -0.38 -18.87 77.90
C THR A 577 -0.27 -18.38 76.46
#